data_AF-A0A9N9ED83-F1
#
_entry.id   AF-A0A9N9ED83-F1
#
_cell.length_a   1.000
_cell.length_b   1.000
_cell.length_c   1.000
_cell.angle_alpha   90.00
_cell.angle_beta   90.00
_cell.angle_gamma   90.00
#
_symmetry.space_group_name_H-M   'P 1'
#
loop_
_entity.id
_entity.type
_entity.pdbx_description
1 polymer ?
#
loop_
_entity_poly.entity_id
_entity_poly.type
_entity_poly.pdbx_seq_one_letter_code
_entity_poly.pdbx_strand_id
1 'polypeptide(L)'
;MNKIDCWPPKNGESSTAAQKYGERSTCDSSNRVIMLQGLDPNSTQGRIRKAFEDNGLKVTVDYQRDDTIGYVHLHLPMAKEVVHRITSSGGLRVGSEYVVLRALEGNQT
;
A
#
# COMPACT_ATOMS: atom_id res chain seq x y z
N MET A 1 0.41 7.62 -29.77
CA MET A 1 -0.15 8.30 -28.58
C MET A 1 -0.33 7.28 -27.47
N ASN A 2 0.08 7.57 -26.24
CA ASN A 2 -0.58 7.14 -24.99
C ASN A 2 -0.08 8.05 -23.86
N LYS A 3 -0.95 8.95 -23.39
CA LYS A 3 -0.72 9.79 -22.21
C LYS A 3 -1.03 8.94 -20.98
N ILE A 4 -0.07 8.80 -20.06
CA ILE A 4 -0.33 8.28 -18.72
C ILE A 4 -0.63 9.51 -17.86
N ASP A 5 -1.91 9.70 -17.56
CA ASP A 5 -2.43 10.80 -16.74
C ASP A 5 -2.20 10.44 -15.27
N CYS A 6 -1.11 10.96 -14.69
CA CYS A 6 -0.85 10.86 -13.25
C CYS A 6 -1.75 11.86 -12.52
N TRP A 7 -2.66 11.34 -11.70
CA TRP A 7 -3.51 12.12 -10.80
C TRP A 7 -2.82 12.33 -9.44
N PRO A 8 -3.02 13.47 -8.75
CA PRO A 8 -3.84 14.62 -9.14
C PRO A 8 -3.11 15.59 -10.08
N PRO A 9 -3.87 16.40 -10.84
CA PRO A 9 -3.30 17.35 -11.79
C PRO A 9 -2.44 18.35 -11.02
N LYS A 10 -1.21 18.56 -11.51
CA LYS A 10 -0.33 19.61 -11.00
C LYS A 10 -0.95 20.96 -11.36
N ASN A 11 -1.76 21.50 -10.46
CA ASN A 11 -2.24 22.85 -10.54
C ASN A 11 -1.13 23.79 -10.06
N GLY A 12 -0.53 24.47 -11.03
CA GLY A 12 0.07 25.81 -10.93
C GLY A 12 1.25 25.99 -9.99
N GLU A 13 2.45 26.16 -10.55
CA GLU A 13 3.24 27.37 -10.31
C GLU A 13 4.35 27.53 -11.36
N SER A 14 4.56 28.79 -11.76
CA SER A 14 5.34 29.25 -12.90
C SER A 14 6.86 29.26 -12.65
N SER A 15 7.59 28.97 -13.73
CA SER A 15 8.90 29.49 -14.16
C SER A 15 9.91 29.94 -13.10
N THR A 16 11.01 29.20 -12.94
CA THR A 16 12.37 29.75 -13.13
C THR A 16 13.33 28.61 -13.51
N ALA A 17 14.35 28.97 -14.28
CA ALA A 17 15.26 28.11 -15.01
C ALA A 17 16.06 27.09 -14.17
N ALA A 18 16.55 26.10 -14.94
CA ALA A 18 17.89 25.53 -14.84
C ALA A 18 18.04 24.20 -14.09
N GLN A 19 18.66 23.29 -14.86
CA GLN A 19 19.53 22.20 -14.46
C GLN A 19 18.88 20.88 -14.05
N LYS A 20 19.38 19.84 -14.76
CA LYS A 20 19.69 18.49 -14.28
C LYS A 20 18.67 17.97 -13.27
N TYR A 21 17.80 17.07 -13.70
CA TYR A 21 18.03 15.64 -13.64
C TYR A 21 17.11 15.04 -14.71
N GLY A 22 17.62 14.06 -15.47
CA GLY A 22 16.75 13.11 -16.13
C GLY A 22 16.07 12.29 -15.05
N GLU A 23 15.12 12.89 -14.33
CA GLU A 23 14.28 12.20 -13.37
C GLU A 23 13.23 11.46 -14.19
N ARG A 24 13.68 10.37 -14.83
CA ARG A 24 12.80 9.28 -15.19
C ARG A 24 12.17 8.87 -13.87
N SER A 25 10.93 9.29 -13.63
CA SER A 25 10.18 8.98 -12.42
C SER A 25 10.26 7.48 -12.18
N THR A 26 11.22 7.07 -11.37
CA THR A 26 11.24 5.76 -10.73
C THR A 26 10.02 5.82 -9.85
N CYS A 27 8.91 5.28 -10.35
CA CYS A 27 7.75 4.97 -9.55
C CYS A 27 8.25 4.09 -8.42
N ASP A 28 8.58 4.74 -7.30
CA ASP A 28 9.23 4.16 -6.12
C ASP A 28 8.45 2.89 -5.77
N SER A 29 9.01 1.74 -6.15
CA SER A 29 8.34 0.45 -5.96
C SER A 29 8.44 0.01 -4.50
N SER A 30 9.22 0.76 -3.73
CA SER A 30 9.57 0.60 -2.33
C SER A 30 8.38 0.82 -1.39
N ASN A 31 7.32 1.52 -1.81
CA ASN A 31 6.14 1.83 -0.97
C ASN A 31 4.88 1.02 -1.34
N ARG A 32 5.02 -0.28 -1.67
CA ARG A 32 3.88 -1.13 -2.11
C ARG A 32 3.48 -2.20 -1.11
N VAL A 33 4.30 -2.50 -0.11
CA VAL A 33 4.08 -3.65 0.77
C VAL A 33 3.58 -3.19 2.13
N ILE A 34 2.54 -3.84 2.63
CA ILE A 34 2.01 -3.67 3.98
C ILE A 34 2.15 -5.01 4.70
N MET A 35 2.87 -5.01 5.81
CA MET A 35 2.89 -6.10 6.77
C MET A 35 1.66 -6.00 7.68
N LEU A 36 1.00 -7.13 7.86
CA LEU A 36 -0.08 -7.39 8.79
C LEU A 36 0.48 -8.18 9.98
N GLN A 37 0.17 -7.77 11.20
CA GLN A 37 0.50 -8.53 12.41
C GLN A 37 -0.75 -8.75 13.26
N GLY A 38 -0.81 -9.89 13.95
CA GLY A 38 -1.97 -10.28 14.75
C GLY A 38 -3.10 -10.89 13.90
N LEU A 39 -2.76 -11.52 12.77
CA LEU A 39 -3.72 -12.29 12.01
C LEU A 39 -4.16 -13.53 12.79
N ASP A 40 -5.43 -13.87 12.69
CA ASP A 40 -5.94 -15.16 13.17
C ASP A 40 -5.29 -16.30 12.36
N PRO A 41 -4.73 -17.34 13.00
CA PRO A 41 -4.04 -18.44 12.32
C PRO A 41 -4.97 -19.29 11.43
N ASN A 42 -6.29 -19.23 11.66
CA ASN A 42 -7.31 -19.86 10.82
C ASN A 42 -7.86 -18.91 9.75
N SER A 43 -7.28 -17.72 9.61
CA SER A 43 -7.67 -16.76 8.57
C SER A 43 -7.34 -17.31 7.18
N THR A 44 -7.86 -16.63 6.17
CA THR A 44 -7.65 -17.00 4.77
C THR A 44 -7.21 -15.79 3.97
N GLN A 45 -6.42 -16.03 2.93
CA GLN A 45 -6.04 -14.98 1.98
C GLN A 45 -7.27 -14.25 1.42
N GLY A 46 -8.39 -14.96 1.21
CA GLY A 46 -9.64 -14.37 0.76
C GLY A 46 -10.26 -13.38 1.78
N ARG A 47 -10.22 -13.69 3.09
CA ARG A 47 -10.68 -12.76 4.14
C ARG A 47 -9.80 -11.52 4.22
N ILE A 48 -8.48 -11.71 4.18
CA ILE A 48 -7.52 -10.61 4.20
C ILE A 48 -7.74 -9.72 2.99
N ARG A 49 -7.79 -10.30 1.79
CA ARG A 49 -8.02 -9.56 0.54
C ARG A 49 -9.32 -8.77 0.58
N LYS A 50 -10.41 -9.39 1.02
CA LYS A 50 -11.71 -8.74 1.14
C LYS A 50 -11.66 -7.51 2.05
N ALA A 51 -10.95 -7.57 3.19
CA ALA A 51 -10.83 -6.44 4.10
C ALA A 51 -10.16 -5.20 3.44
N PHE A 52 -9.19 -5.41 2.54
CA PHE A 52 -8.59 -4.33 1.76
C PHE A 52 -9.51 -3.88 0.60
N GLU A 53 -10.19 -4.80 -0.06
CA GLU A 53 -11.15 -4.48 -1.12
C GLU A 53 -12.35 -3.67 -0.60
N ASP A 54 -12.82 -3.93 0.63
CA ASP A 54 -13.86 -3.16 1.33
C ASP A 54 -13.40 -1.70 1.60
N ASN A 55 -12.09 -1.45 1.63
CA ASN A 55 -11.48 -0.11 1.67
C ASN A 55 -11.19 0.48 0.28
N GLY A 56 -11.65 -0.17 -0.79
CA GLY A 56 -11.44 0.25 -2.17
C GLY A 56 -10.05 -0.06 -2.72
N LEU A 57 -9.28 -0.94 -2.07
CA LEU A 57 -7.90 -1.24 -2.43
C LEU A 57 -7.80 -2.59 -3.14
N LYS A 58 -7.12 -2.61 -4.28
CA LYS A 58 -6.76 -3.86 -4.97
C LYS A 58 -5.40 -4.33 -4.51
N VAL A 59 -5.35 -5.55 -3.98
CA VAL A 59 -4.15 -6.11 -3.37
C VAL A 59 -3.92 -7.58 -3.73
N THR A 60 -2.66 -7.98 -3.70
CA THR A 60 -2.24 -9.39 -3.64
C THR A 60 -1.84 -9.73 -2.22
N VAL A 61 -2.31 -10.86 -1.70
CA VAL A 61 -2.05 -11.29 -0.32
C VAL A 61 -1.04 -12.43 -0.33
N ASP A 62 0.02 -12.27 0.44
CA ASP A 62 0.97 -13.31 0.80
C ASP A 62 0.75 -13.67 2.27
N TYR A 63 0.16 -14.83 2.50
CA TYR A 63 -0.17 -15.32 3.84
C TYR A 63 -0.19 -16.84 3.83
N GLN A 64 0.45 -17.45 4.82
CA GLN A 64 0.39 -18.88 5.06
C GLN A 64 -0.54 -19.16 6.25
N ARG A 65 -1.31 -20.25 6.16
CA ARG A 65 -2.16 -20.69 7.27
C ARG A 65 -1.28 -20.98 8.50
N ASP A 66 -1.83 -20.78 9.69
CA ASP A 66 -1.16 -20.93 10.97
C ASP A 66 -0.16 -19.82 11.33
N ASP A 67 0.17 -18.92 10.39
CA ASP A 67 0.91 -17.71 10.69
C ASP A 67 0.02 -16.62 11.31
N THR A 68 0.65 -15.76 12.11
CA THR A 68 0.04 -14.55 12.68
C THR A 68 0.51 -13.27 11.99
N ILE A 69 1.38 -13.42 10.98
CA ILE A 69 1.95 -12.35 10.17
C ILE A 69 1.60 -12.64 8.70
N GLY A 70 1.28 -11.60 7.95
CA GLY A 70 1.05 -11.69 6.51
C GLY A 70 1.50 -10.42 5.81
N TYR A 71 1.63 -10.49 4.50
CA TYR A 71 2.06 -9.37 3.67
C TYR A 71 1.03 -9.10 2.58
N VAL A 72 0.86 -7.83 2.27
CA VAL A 72 -0.10 -7.37 1.28
C VAL A 72 0.61 -6.44 0.32
N HIS A 73 0.54 -6.77 -0.96
CA HIS A 73 1.13 -6.00 -2.04
C HIS A 73 0.05 -5.16 -2.71
N LEU A 74 0.20 -3.84 -2.61
CA LEU A 74 -0.62 -2.86 -3.31
C LEU A 74 -0.18 -2.77 -4.77
N HIS A 75 -1.16 -2.59 -5.65
CA HIS A 75 -0.89 -2.30 -7.06
C HIS A 75 -0.20 -0.93 -7.25
N LEU A 76 -0.45 0.03 -6.36
CA LEU A 76 0.11 1.38 -6.40
C LEU A 76 1.05 1.61 -5.20
N PRO A 77 2.10 2.45 -5.34
CA PRO A 77 3.09 2.71 -4.29
C PRO A 77 2.58 3.69 -3.23
N MET A 78 1.55 3.28 -2.48
CA MET A 78 0.83 4.10 -1.49
C MET A 78 0.68 3.39 -0.13
N ALA A 79 1.55 2.44 0.20
CA ALA A 79 1.44 1.65 1.43
C ALA A 79 1.37 2.51 2.69
N LYS A 80 2.27 3.50 2.83
CA LYS A 80 2.27 4.43 3.97
C LYS A 80 0.95 5.20 4.12
N GLU A 81 0.43 5.75 3.03
CA GLU A 81 -0.82 6.52 3.05
C GLU A 81 -2.01 5.65 3.40
N VAL A 82 -2.07 4.44 2.83
CA VAL A 82 -3.11 3.45 3.14
C VAL A 82 -3.08 3.07 4.61
N VAL A 83 -1.90 2.75 5.16
CA VAL A 83 -1.74 2.40 6.57
C VAL A 83 -2.16 3.55 7.47
N HIS A 84 -1.74 4.78 7.16
CA HIS A 84 -2.10 5.96 7.93
C HIS A 84 -3.62 6.21 7.91
N ARG A 85 -4.24 6.12 6.74
CA ARG A 85 -5.69 6.31 6.56
C ARG A 85 -6.49 5.28 7.34
N ILE A 86 -6.17 4.00 7.19
CA ILE A 86 -6.90 2.91 7.86
C ILE A 86 -6.72 3.01 9.38
N THR A 87 -5.49 3.24 9.86
CA THR A 87 -5.22 3.39 11.29
C THR A 87 -5.97 4.59 11.88
N SER A 88 -5.99 5.73 11.19
CA SER A 88 -6.72 6.92 11.62
C SER A 88 -8.24 6.74 11.59
N SER A 89 -8.74 5.79 10.80
CA SER A 89 -10.16 5.46 10.69
C SER A 89 -10.64 4.41 11.71
N GLY A 90 -9.76 3.98 12.63
CA GLY A 90 -10.08 3.00 13.67
C GLY A 90 -9.48 1.60 13.44
N GLY A 91 -8.57 1.45 12.47
CA GLY A 91 -7.82 0.21 12.22
C GLY A 91 -8.48 -0.73 11.20
N LEU A 92 -7.75 -1.78 10.81
CA LEU A 92 -8.26 -2.81 9.90
C LEU A 92 -8.76 -4.01 10.70
N ARG A 93 -9.97 -4.47 10.36
CA ARG A 93 -10.50 -5.75 10.84
C ARG A 93 -10.35 -6.81 9.77
N VAL A 94 -9.82 -7.97 10.14
CA VAL A 94 -9.79 -9.17 9.31
C VAL A 94 -10.57 -10.25 10.04
N GLY A 95 -11.81 -10.51 9.60
CA GLY A 95 -12.73 -11.35 10.37
C GLY A 95 -13.21 -10.62 11.63
N SER A 96 -12.99 -11.23 12.80
CA SER A 96 -13.27 -10.61 14.11
C SER A 96 -12.10 -9.81 14.68
N GLU A 97 -10.88 -10.05 14.18
CA GLU A 97 -9.67 -9.54 14.80
C GLU A 97 -9.21 -8.22 14.19
N TYR A 98 -8.70 -7.34 15.04
CA TYR A 98 -7.98 -6.15 14.60
C TYR A 98 -6.52 -6.49 14.32
N VAL A 99 -6.04 -6.06 13.16
CA VAL A 99 -4.66 -6.31 12.75
C VAL A 99 -3.85 -5.03 12.81
N VAL A 100 -2.58 -5.16 13.21
CA VAL A 100 -1.62 -4.06 13.15
C VAL A 100 -1.08 -3.97 11.74
N LEU A 101 -1.08 -2.75 11.19
CA LEU A 101 -0.61 -2.45 9.85
C LEU A 101 0.75 -1.75 9.90
N ARG A 102 1.72 -2.20 9.10
CA ARG A 102 2.99 -1.50 8.90
C ARG A 102 3.38 -1.47 7.43
N ALA A 103 3.56 -0.27 6.87
CA ALA A 103 4.11 -0.12 5.54
C ALA A 103 5.60 -0.48 5.56
N LEU A 104 6.02 -1.38 4.69
CA LEU A 104 7.43 -1.71 4.51
C LEU A 104 8.00 -0.80 3.44
N GLU A 105 9.15 -0.20 3.74
CA GLU A 105 9.95 0.51 2.76
C GLU A 105 10.92 -0.49 2.14
N GLY A 106 10.95 -0.55 0.81
CA GLY A 106 11.95 -1.29 0.05
C GLY A 106 13.34 -0.71 0.28
N ASN A 107 13.93 -1.04 1.42
CA ASN A 107 15.33 -0.76 1.74
C ASN A 107 15.94 -2.02 2.36
N GLN A 108 15.97 -3.09 1.56
CA GLN A 108 16.91 -4.19 1.78
C GLN A 108 17.94 -4.10 0.65
N THR A 109 19.06 -3.45 0.98
CA THR A 109 20.35 -3.50 0.28
C THR A 109 20.83 -4.92 0.08
#